data_AF-A0A4Q5WDS0-F1
#
_entry.id   AF-A0A4Q5WDS0-F1
#
_cell.length_a   1.000
_cell.length_b   1.000
_cell.length_c   1.000
_cell.angle_alpha   90.00
_cell.angle_beta   90.00
_cell.angle_gamma   90.00
#
_symmetry.space_group_name_H-M   'P 1'
#
loop_
_entity.id
_entity.type
_entity.pdbx_description
1 polymer ?
#
loop_
_entity_poly.entity_id
_entity_poly.type
_entity_poly.pdbx_seq_one_letter_code
_entity_poly.pdbx_strand_id
1 'polypeptide(L)' 'KFDEGGRIVLDAELLAKAGITDKAKFVGLGDRFQIWEPSAFEAMREEMRALARESLGLLKAKPRRAGQGQAATE' A
#
# COMPACT_ATOMS: atom_id res chain seq x y z
N LYS A 1 6.58 21.32 -1.57
CA LYS A 1 7.43 21.54 -2.77
C LYS A 1 8.72 20.77 -2.57
N PHE A 2 9.26 20.10 -3.59
CA PHE A 2 10.52 19.35 -3.49
C PHE A 2 11.71 20.32 -3.49
N ASP A 3 12.77 19.97 -2.78
CA ASP A 3 14.05 20.68 -2.92
C ASP A 3 14.87 20.16 -4.12
N GLU A 4 16.00 20.79 -4.40
CA GLU A 4 16.91 20.43 -5.51
C GLU A 4 17.48 19.00 -5.36
N GLY A 5 17.49 18.45 -4.15
CA GLY A 5 17.91 17.09 -3.85
C GLY A 5 16.78 16.06 -3.90
N GLY A 6 15.56 16.45 -4.32
CA GLY A 6 14.41 15.56 -4.39
C GLY A 6 13.79 15.21 -3.03
N ARG A 7 14.13 15.94 -1.96
CA ARG A 7 13.52 15.75 -0.64
C ARG A 7 12.23 16.54 -0.51
N ILE A 8 11.31 16.02 0.29
CA ILE A 8 10.10 16.72 0.71
C ILE A 8 10.23 17.03 2.19
N VAL A 9 10.00 18.28 2.56
CA VAL A 9 9.79 18.66 3.96
C VAL A 9 8.33 18.43 4.29
N LEU A 10 8.07 17.62 5.31
CA LEU A 10 6.72 17.43 5.87
C LEU A 10 6.48 18.48 6.95
N ASP A 11 5.34 19.15 6.89
CA ASP A 11 4.93 20.11 7.91
C ASP A 11 4.67 19.40 9.25
N ALA A 12 4.96 20.11 10.36
CA ALA A 12 4.77 19.56 11.71
C ALA A 12 3.34 19.10 11.98
N GLU A 13 2.34 19.76 11.38
CA GLU A 13 0.94 19.36 11.49
C GLU A 13 0.65 18.00 10.85
N LEU A 14 1.30 17.68 9.72
CA LEU A 14 1.17 16.38 9.06
C LEU A 14 1.82 15.27 9.90
N LEU A 15 3.00 15.55 10.47
CA LEU A 15 3.68 14.62 11.38
C LEU A 15 2.83 14.35 12.63
N ALA A 16 2.26 15.40 13.23
CA ALA A 16 1.39 15.30 14.39
C ALA A 16 0.13 14.47 14.09
N LYS A 17 -0.53 14.72 12.95
CA LYS A 17 -1.70 13.92 12.51
C LYS A 17 -1.35 12.46 12.24
N ALA A 18 -0.17 12.19 11.71
CA ALA A 18 0.30 10.83 11.44
C ALA A 18 0.89 10.12 12.69
N GLY A 19 1.05 10.84 13.82
CA GLY A 19 1.67 10.32 15.03
C GLY A 19 3.16 10.00 14.88
N ILE A 20 3.84 10.56 13.87
CA ILE A 20 5.24 10.28 13.56
C ILE A 20 6.13 11.19 14.39
N THR A 21 7.02 10.60 15.19
CA THR A 21 7.96 11.33 16.05
C THR A 21 9.41 11.12 15.63
N ASP A 22 9.90 9.88 15.67
CA ASP A 22 11.29 9.52 15.38
C ASP A 22 11.41 8.75 14.05
N LYS A 23 10.60 7.70 13.89
CA LYS A 23 10.69 6.79 12.74
C LYS A 23 9.43 6.82 11.91
N ALA A 24 9.61 6.67 10.60
CA ALA A 24 8.54 6.57 9.63
C ALA A 24 8.73 5.33 8.76
N LYS A 25 7.61 4.76 8.32
CA LYS A 25 7.56 3.64 7.37
C LYS A 25 6.87 4.11 6.09
N PHE A 26 7.51 3.86 4.95
CA PHE A 26 6.98 4.16 3.63
C PHE A 26 6.33 2.92 3.03
N VAL A 27 5.09 3.05 2.57
CA VAL A 27 4.30 1.95 2.01
C VAL A 27 3.84 2.33 0.62
N GLY A 28 4.31 1.61 -0.40
CA GLY A 28 3.95 1.84 -1.80
C GLY A 28 2.59 1.27 -2.17
N LEU A 29 1.80 2.04 -2.92
CA LEU A 29 0.48 1.68 -3.44
C LEU A 29 0.43 1.78 -4.98
N GLY A 30 1.58 1.65 -5.64
CA GLY A 30 1.72 1.83 -7.09
C GLY A 30 2.01 3.29 -7.45
N ASP A 31 0.95 4.06 -7.73
CA ASP A 31 1.03 5.46 -8.17
C ASP A 31 1.27 6.46 -7.03
N ARG A 32 1.08 6.01 -5.80
CA ARG A 32 1.25 6.78 -4.57
C ARG A 32 1.92 5.96 -3.49
N PHE A 33 2.32 6.63 -2.42
CA PHE A 33 2.79 5.98 -1.21
C PHE A 33 2.14 6.61 0.02
N GLN A 34 2.15 5.88 1.11
CA GLN A 34 1.74 6.35 2.42
C GLN A 34 2.95 6.41 3.35
N ILE A 35 2.88 7.31 4.31
CA ILE A 35 3.87 7.45 5.38
C ILE A 35 3.16 7.16 6.69
N TRP A 36 3.70 6.24 7.48
CA TRP A 36 3.11 5.79 8.73
C TRP A 36 4.12 5.84 9.86
N GLU A 37 3.64 5.99 11.09
CA GLU A 37 4.40 5.54 12.26
C GLU A 37 4.50 3.99 12.20
N PRO A 38 5.70 3.41 12.40
CA PRO A 38 5.91 1.98 12.25
C PRO A 38 4.94 1.08 13.02
N SER A 39 4.70 1.33 14.30
CA SER A 39 3.83 0.49 15.12
C SER A 39 2.36 0.58 14.73
N ALA A 40 1.88 1.78 14.36
CA ALA A 40 0.53 2.01 13.86
C ALA A 40 0.27 1.24 12.56
N PHE A 41 1.25 1.21 11.65
CA PHE A 41 1.15 0.41 10.44
C PHE A 41 1.11 -1.09 10.74
N GLU A 42 1.92 -1.58 11.69
CA GLU A 42 1.92 -2.99 12.09
C GLU A 42 0.57 -3.44 12.66
N ALA A 43 -0.07 -2.62 13.49
CA ALA A 43 -1.43 -2.89 13.97
C ALA A 43 -2.45 -2.92 12.82
N MET A 44 -2.44 -1.90 11.96
CA MET A 44 -3.35 -1.83 10.81
C MET A 44 -3.18 -3.04 9.88
N ARG A 45 -1.95 -3.49 9.60
CA ARG A 45 -1.73 -4.60 8.65
C ARG A 45 -2.20 -5.93 9.21
N GLU A 46 -2.16 -6.10 10.52
CA GLU A 46 -2.70 -7.30 11.17
C GLU A 46 -4.23 -7.31 11.07
N GLU A 47 -4.88 -6.19 11.37
CA GLU A 47 -6.32 -6.02 11.22
C GLU A 47 -6.77 -6.28 9.78
N MET A 48 -6.12 -5.63 8.81
CA MET A 48 -6.43 -5.81 7.39
C MET A 48 -6.18 -7.24 6.92
N ARG A 49 -5.18 -7.94 7.48
CA ARG A 49 -4.93 -9.35 7.18
C ARG A 49 -5.98 -10.26 7.79
N ALA A 50 -6.46 -9.97 8.99
CA ALA A 50 -7.56 -10.71 9.61
C ALA A 50 -8.85 -10.53 8.79
N LEU A 51 -9.20 -9.29 8.45
CA LEU A 51 -10.34 -8.97 7.60
C LEU A 51 -10.26 -9.66 6.24
N ALA A 52 -9.07 -9.67 5.61
CA ALA A 52 -8.86 -10.35 4.34
C ALA A 52 -9.11 -11.85 4.45
N ARG A 53 -8.67 -12.50 5.55
CA ARG A 53 -8.91 -13.93 5.80
C ARG A 53 -10.39 -14.24 5.97
N GLU A 54 -11.11 -13.42 6.74
CA GLU A 54 -12.55 -13.58 6.94
C GLU A 54 -13.33 -13.37 5.64
N SER A 55 -12.90 -12.39 4.84
CA SER A 55 -13.54 -12.01 3.58
C SER A 55 -13.17 -12.93 2.40
N LEU A 56 -12.31 -13.93 2.58
CA LEU A 56 -11.90 -14.86 1.51
C LEU A 56 -13.11 -15.54 0.84
N GLY A 57 -14.17 -15.84 1.60
CA GLY A 57 -15.38 -16.45 1.07
C GLY A 57 -16.20 -15.53 0.15
N LEU A 58 -16.04 -14.21 0.25
CA LEU A 58 -16.73 -13.22 -0.58
C LEU A 58 -16.03 -13.01 -1.93
N LEU A 59 -14.75 -13.35 -2.02
CA LEU A 59 -13.98 -13.29 -3.25
C LEU A 59 -14.35 -14.49 -4.12
N LYS A 60 -15.38 -14.33 -4.97
CA LYS A 60 -15.59 -15.27 -6.09
C LYS A 60 -14.33 -15.24 -6.96
N ALA A 61 -13.53 -16.29 -6.88
CA ALA A 61 -12.37 -16.46 -7.74
C ALA A 61 -12.83 -16.35 -9.20
N LYS A 62 -12.51 -15.24 -9.87
CA LYS A 62 -12.70 -15.14 -11.32
C LYS A 62 -11.80 -16.22 -11.92
N PRO A 63 -12.33 -17.17 -12.71
CA PRO A 63 -11.49 -18.18 -13.32
C PRO A 63 -10.39 -17.46 -14.10
N ARG A 64 -9.15 -17.76 -13.73
CA ARG A 64 -7.95 -17.30 -14.43
C ARG A 64 -8.16 -17.73 -15.88
N ARG A 65 -8.34 -16.77 -16.82
CA ARG A 65 -8.52 -17.06 -18.25
C ARG A 65 -7.35 -17.94 -18.70
N ALA A 66 -7.58 -19.24 -18.77
CA ALA A 66 -6.70 -20.17 -19.43
C ALA A 66 -7.00 -20.04 -20.93
N GLY A 67 -6.02 -19.57 -21.70
CA GLY A 67 -6.01 -19.66 -23.16
C GLY A 67 -6.54 -18.44 -23.91
N GLN A 68 -5.67 -17.48 -24.20
CA GLN A 68 -5.63 -16.78 -25.49
C GLN A 68 -4.16 -16.57 -25.87
N GLY A 69 -3.60 -17.61 -26.45
CA GLY A 69 -2.31 -17.65 -27.12
C GLY A 69 -2.39 -18.73 -28.20
N GLN A 70 -3.39 -18.60 -29.08
CA GLN A 70 -3.50 -19.41 -30.30
C GLN A 70 -2.97 -18.60 -31.48
N ALA A 71 -1.95 -19.19 -32.12
CA ALA A 71 -1.67 -19.14 -33.55
C ALA A 71 -1.47 -17.75 -34.19
N ALA A 72 -0.23 -17.27 -34.17
CA ALA A 72 0.30 -16.49 -35.29
C ALA A 72 0.89 -17.49 -36.30
N THR A 73 0.10 -17.82 -37.31
CA THR A 73 0.56 -18.37 -38.58
C THR A 73 0.26 -17.30 -39.62
N GLU A 74 1.30 -16.62 -40.09
CA GLU A 74 1.45 -16.23 -41.50
C GLU A 74 2.94 -16.02 -41.78
#